data_AF-A0A7V2RLF8-F1
#
_entry.id   AF-A0A7V2RLF8-F1
#
_cell.length_a   1.000
_cell.length_b   1.000
_cell.length_c   1.000
_cell.angle_alpha   90.00
_cell.angle_beta   90.00
_cell.angle_gamma   90.00
#
_symmetry.space_group_name_H-M   'P 1'
#
loop_
_entity.id
_entity.type
_entity.pdbx_description
1 polymer ?
#
loop_
_entity_poly.entity_id
_entity_poly.type
_entity_poly.pdbx_seq_one_letter_code
_entity_poly.pdbx_strand_id
1 'polypeptide(L)'
;MPITVQISPDLEMRLRQKAEREGINIDYLVKRLLEERFPPSPAGSISQKEADLLKKINKGFPEKFWKKYFALIDKRDADNISPDELAELTGYSTKIEKGSAERLKHLIELASLKNMDLDDLIENMGIRPRHHV
;
A
#
# COMPACT_ATOMS: atom_id res chain seq x y z
N MET A 1 10.67 3.61 -14.26
CA MET A 1 9.63 4.39 -13.54
C MET A 1 10.26 4.89 -12.25
N PRO A 2 10.12 6.17 -11.87
CA PRO A 2 10.63 6.66 -10.59
C PRO A 2 9.78 6.11 -9.44
N ILE A 3 10.43 5.66 -8.37
CA ILE A 3 9.79 5.26 -7.12
C ILE A 3 10.06 6.38 -6.12
N THR A 4 9.02 6.97 -5.54
CA THR A 4 9.14 7.98 -4.48
C THR A 4 8.89 7.33 -3.14
N VAL A 5 9.88 7.35 -2.25
CA VAL A 5 9.80 6.78 -0.91
C VAL A 5 9.93 7.89 0.13
N GLN A 6 9.01 7.96 1.08
CA GLN A 6 9.15 8.85 2.24
C GLN A 6 10.10 8.19 3.25
N ILE A 7 11.22 8.83 3.54
CA ILE A 7 12.20 8.39 4.54
C ILE A 7 12.30 9.41 5.67
N SER A 8 12.74 8.97 6.84
CA SER A 8 12.93 9.89 7.97
C SER A 8 14.07 10.89 7.69
N PRO A 9 14.00 12.13 8.22
CA PRO A 9 15.06 13.14 8.02
C PRO A 9 16.44 12.65 8.49
N ASP A 10 16.46 11.86 9.57
CA ASP A 10 17.68 11.23 10.08
C ASP A 10 18.30 10.24 9.08
N LEU A 11 17.48 9.40 8.44
CA LEU A 11 17.96 8.44 7.44
C LEU A 11 18.47 9.17 6.19
N GLU A 12 17.77 10.21 5.74
CA GLU A 12 18.22 11.05 4.63
C GLU A 12 19.59 11.67 4.93
N MET A 13 19.78 12.24 6.12
CA MET A 13 21.03 12.86 6.54
C MET A 13 22.18 11.84 6.55
N ARG A 14 21.97 10.64 7.10
CA ARG A 14 22.97 9.57 7.12
C ARG A 14 23.33 9.10 5.71
N LEU A 15 22.37 9.02 4.79
CA LEU A 15 22.62 8.68 3.39
C LEU A 15 23.45 9.77 2.68
N ARG A 16 23.11 11.06 2.88
CA ARG A 16 23.88 12.18 2.32
C ARG A 16 25.32 12.20 2.83
N GLN A 17 25.53 12.06 4.13
CA GLN A 17 26.88 12.00 4.73
C GLN A 17 27.70 10.82 4.19
N LYS A 18 27.06 9.66 4.00
CA LYS A 18 27.74 8.49 3.42
C LYS A 18 28.12 8.73 1.95
N ALA A 19 27.22 9.32 1.17
CA ALA A 19 27.48 9.66 -0.22
C ALA A 19 28.64 10.66 -0.37
N GLU A 20 28.69 11.70 0.47
CA GLU A 20 29.79 12.68 0.51
C GLU A 20 31.12 12.04 0.89
N ARG A 21 31.15 11.18 1.93
CA ARG A 21 32.36 10.47 2.36
C ARG A 21 32.92 9.56 1.28
N GLU A 22 32.05 8.93 0.50
CA GLU A 22 32.43 8.05 -0.60
C GLU A 22 32.62 8.80 -1.92
N GLY A 23 32.35 10.12 -1.97
CA GLY A 23 32.47 10.93 -3.18
C GLY A 23 31.51 10.53 -4.29
N ILE A 24 30.39 9.89 -3.97
CA ILE A 24 29.41 9.37 -4.93
C ILE A 24 28.10 10.13 -4.85
N ASN A 25 27.34 10.11 -5.95
CA ASN A 25 26.00 10.67 -5.98
C ASN A 25 25.04 9.85 -5.09
N ILE A 26 24.13 10.53 -4.39
CA ILE A 26 23.18 9.89 -3.47
C ILE A 26 22.22 8.93 -4.16
N ASP A 27 21.74 9.24 -5.37
CA ASP A 27 20.87 8.33 -6.14
C ASP A 27 21.62 7.05 -6.50
N TYR A 28 22.91 7.17 -6.84
CA TYR A 28 23.78 6.02 -7.09
C TYR A 28 23.99 5.18 -5.82
N LEU A 29 24.29 5.82 -4.68
CA LEU A 29 24.42 5.12 -3.39
C LEU A 29 23.14 4.36 -3.03
N VAL A 30 21.98 5.03 -3.12
CA VAL A 30 20.68 4.42 -2.82
C VAL A 30 20.41 3.26 -3.76
N LYS A 31 20.61 3.43 -5.06
CA LYS A 31 20.44 2.36 -6.05
C LYS A 31 21.34 1.16 -5.74
N ARG A 32 22.62 1.40 -5.46
CA ARG A 32 23.59 0.35 -5.13
C ARG A 32 23.18 -0.40 -3.86
N LEU A 33 22.79 0.32 -2.80
CA LEU A 33 22.33 -0.32 -1.56
C LEU A 33 21.07 -1.16 -1.78
N LEU A 34 20.18 -0.71 -2.65
CA LEU A 34 19.00 -1.49 -3.05
C LEU A 34 19.40 -2.74 -3.83
N GLU A 35 20.33 -2.65 -4.79
CA GLU A 35 20.83 -3.81 -5.55
C GLU A 35 21.62 -4.80 -4.68
N GLU A 36 22.38 -4.31 -3.70
CA GLU A 36 23.11 -5.16 -2.73
C GLU A 36 22.15 -5.91 -1.79
N ARG A 37 21.03 -5.28 -1.41
CA ARG A 37 20.02 -5.87 -0.51
C ARG A 37 18.97 -6.71 -1.23
N PHE A 38 18.70 -6.38 -2.47
CA PHE A 38 17.78 -7.08 -3.36
C PHE A 38 18.54 -7.47 -4.63
N PRO A 39 19.53 -8.39 -4.53
CA PRO A 39 20.26 -8.83 -5.70
C PRO A 39 19.29 -9.40 -6.72
N PRO A 40 19.56 -9.23 -8.03
CA PRO A 40 18.76 -9.87 -9.06
C PRO A 40 18.77 -11.38 -8.80
N SER A 41 17.64 -11.91 -8.33
CA SER A 41 17.51 -13.33 -8.05
C SER A 41 17.67 -14.11 -9.36
N PRO A 42 18.45 -15.20 -9.41
CA PRO A 42 18.42 -16.14 -10.52
C PRO A 42 17.04 -16.78 -10.73
N ALA A 43 16.15 -16.67 -9.72
CA ALA A 43 14.73 -17.02 -9.77
C ALA A 43 13.83 -15.76 -9.91
N GLY A 44 14.35 -14.71 -10.55
CA GLY A 44 13.78 -13.38 -10.69
C GLY A 44 12.60 -13.26 -11.65
N SER A 45 11.60 -14.12 -11.49
CA SER A 45 10.25 -13.76 -11.91
C SER A 45 9.36 -13.94 -10.70
N ILE A 46 8.93 -12.82 -10.11
CA ILE A 46 7.58 -12.77 -9.55
C ILE A 46 6.72 -13.46 -10.62
N SER A 47 6.15 -14.62 -10.29
CA SER A 47 5.31 -15.32 -11.26
C SER A 47 4.30 -14.30 -11.77
N GLN A 48 3.99 -14.31 -13.07
CA GLN A 48 2.99 -13.39 -13.63
C GLN A 48 1.71 -13.35 -12.76
N LYS A 49 1.36 -14.51 -12.19
CA LYS A 49 0.29 -14.69 -11.23
C LYS A 49 0.47 -13.87 -9.94
N GLU A 50 1.66 -13.92 -9.34
CA GLU A 50 1.99 -13.13 -8.14
C GLU A 50 1.95 -11.62 -8.44
N ALA A 51 2.48 -11.18 -9.58
CA ALA A 51 2.45 -9.77 -9.99
C ALA A 51 1.01 -9.27 -10.15
N ASP A 52 0.15 -10.09 -10.75
CA ASP A 52 -1.25 -9.76 -10.96
C ASP A 52 -2.04 -9.76 -9.64
N LEU A 53 -1.73 -10.66 -8.70
CA LEU A 53 -2.29 -10.62 -7.35
C LEU A 53 -1.91 -9.35 -6.62
N LEU A 54 -0.64 -8.97 -6.64
CA LEU A 54 -0.17 -7.73 -6.01
C LEU A 54 -0.85 -6.48 -6.61
N LYS A 55 -1.06 -6.45 -7.93
CA LYS A 55 -1.83 -5.36 -8.57
C LYS A 55 -3.27 -5.31 -8.07
N LYS A 56 -3.94 -6.46 -7.93
CA LYS A 56 -5.32 -6.53 -7.42
C LYS A 56 -5.41 -6.15 -5.94
N ILE A 57 -4.47 -6.60 -5.11
CA ILE A 57 -4.40 -6.28 -3.67
C ILE A 57 -4.23 -4.78 -3.44
N ASN A 58 -3.42 -4.12 -4.28
CA ASN A 58 -3.12 -2.69 -4.19
C ASN A 58 -4.09 -1.81 -4.98
N LYS A 59 -5.12 -2.39 -5.61
CA LYS A 59 -6.15 -1.64 -6.33
C LYS A 59 -7.11 -1.00 -5.33
N GLY A 60 -6.84 0.24 -4.95
CA GLY A 60 -7.75 1.07 -4.18
C GLY A 60 -8.82 1.77 -5.03
N PHE A 61 -9.71 2.50 -4.35
CA PHE A 61 -10.60 3.46 -5.00
C PHE A 61 -9.87 4.77 -5.33
N PRO A 62 -10.27 5.49 -6.41
CA PRO A 62 -9.65 6.75 -6.77
C PRO A 62 -9.85 7.81 -5.68
N GLU A 63 -8.96 8.81 -5.60
CA GLU A 63 -9.00 9.86 -4.57
C GLU A 63 -10.37 10.57 -4.50
N LYS A 64 -11.02 10.82 -5.64
CA LYS A 64 -12.36 11.43 -5.70
C LYS A 64 -13.42 10.62 -4.95
N PHE A 65 -13.31 9.29 -4.97
CA PHE A 65 -14.20 8.40 -4.23
C PHE A 65 -14.05 8.61 -2.72
N TRP A 66 -12.80 8.63 -2.23
CA TRP A 66 -12.52 8.86 -0.81
C TRP A 66 -12.91 10.26 -0.35
N LYS A 67 -12.64 11.29 -1.15
CA LYS A 67 -13.07 12.67 -0.85
C LYS A 67 -14.58 12.77 -0.65
N LYS A 68 -15.36 12.15 -1.55
CA LYS A 68 -16.82 12.18 -1.42
C LYS A 68 -17.31 11.34 -0.24
N TYR A 69 -16.72 10.18 0.00
CA TYR A 69 -17.03 9.34 1.15
C TYR A 69 -16.79 10.06 2.49
N PHE A 70 -15.60 10.65 2.68
CA PHE A 70 -15.27 11.37 3.92
C PHE A 70 -16.13 12.63 4.10
N ALA A 71 -16.42 13.38 3.03
CA ALA A 71 -17.33 14.52 3.13
C ALA A 71 -18.75 14.11 3.60
N LEU A 72 -19.23 12.93 3.21
CA LEU A 72 -20.51 12.40 3.68
C LEU A 72 -20.43 11.93 5.15
N ILE A 73 -19.30 11.36 5.57
CA ILE A 73 -19.05 11.05 6.99
C ILE A 73 -19.08 12.33 7.82
N ASP A 74 -18.34 13.37 7.41
CA ASP A 74 -18.27 14.64 8.13
C ASP A 74 -19.66 15.28 8.27
N LYS A 75 -20.50 15.20 7.22
CA LYS A 75 -21.90 15.66 7.28
C LYS A 75 -22.76 14.85 8.25
N ARG A 76 -22.60 13.53 8.25
CA ARG A 76 -23.31 12.64 9.18
C ARG A 76 -22.91 12.95 10.62
N ASP A 77 -21.62 13.09 10.88
CA ASP A 77 -21.08 13.33 12.22
C ASP A 77 -21.44 14.74 12.74
N ALA A 78 -21.75 15.68 11.84
CA ALA A 78 -22.31 16.99 12.14
C ALA A 78 -23.85 17.05 12.17
N ASP A 79 -24.54 15.90 12.11
CA ASP A 79 -26.00 15.78 12.04
C ASP A 79 -26.68 16.61 10.92
N ASN A 80 -25.94 16.91 9.85
CA ASN A 80 -26.38 17.75 8.73
C ASN A 80 -26.42 16.96 7.41
N ILE A 81 -26.81 15.69 7.48
CA ILE A 81 -26.89 14.80 6.33
C ILE A 81 -28.35 14.60 5.91
N SER A 82 -28.64 14.77 4.62
CA SER A 82 -29.96 14.49 4.07
C SER A 82 -30.22 12.98 3.91
N PRO A 83 -31.48 12.53 3.82
CA PRO A 83 -31.79 11.12 3.57
C PRO A 83 -31.14 10.55 2.30
N ASP A 84 -31.09 11.34 1.23
CA ASP A 84 -30.46 10.94 -0.03
C ASP A 84 -28.94 10.78 0.10
N GLU A 85 -28.30 11.69 0.85
CA GLU A 85 -26.87 11.62 1.15
C GLU A 85 -26.53 10.44 2.06
N LEU A 86 -27.41 10.10 3.00
CA LEU A 86 -27.25 8.92 3.86
C LEU A 86 -27.37 7.62 3.06
N ALA A 87 -28.31 7.55 2.11
CA ALA A 87 -28.42 6.44 1.16
C ALA A 87 -27.16 6.35 0.29
N GLU A 88 -26.63 7.48 -0.15
CA GLU A 88 -25.36 7.53 -0.90
C GLU A 88 -24.17 7.02 -0.05
N LEU A 89 -24.05 7.46 1.21
CA LEU A 89 -23.01 7.02 2.15
C LEU A 89 -23.07 5.50 2.38
N THR A 90 -24.27 4.95 2.51
CA THR A 90 -24.50 3.50 2.60
C THR A 90 -23.97 2.79 1.35
N GLY A 91 -24.27 3.32 0.16
CA GLY A 91 -23.78 2.80 -1.11
C GLY A 91 -22.24 2.84 -1.24
N TYR A 92 -21.58 3.87 -0.72
CA TYR A 92 -20.11 3.91 -0.63
C TYR A 92 -19.58 2.81 0.30
N SER A 93 -20.18 2.65 1.48
CA SER A 93 -19.76 1.67 2.48
C SER A 93 -19.85 0.25 1.93
N THR A 94 -20.95 -0.11 1.26
CA THR A 94 -21.11 -1.42 0.60
C THR A 94 -20.04 -1.67 -0.48
N LYS A 95 -19.64 -0.65 -1.25
CA LYS A 95 -18.56 -0.78 -2.24
C LYS A 95 -17.21 -1.03 -1.58
N ILE A 96 -16.93 -0.34 -0.47
CA ILE A 96 -15.71 -0.51 0.31
C ILE A 96 -15.64 -1.92 0.90
N GLU A 97 -16.72 -2.41 1.50
CA GLU A 97 -16.81 -3.77 2.06
C GLU A 97 -16.57 -4.82 0.98
N LYS A 98 -17.25 -4.70 -0.17
CA LYS A 98 -17.05 -5.61 -1.30
C LYS A 98 -15.61 -5.60 -1.81
N GLY A 99 -15.01 -4.41 -1.94
CA GLY A 99 -13.61 -4.27 -2.34
C GLY A 99 -12.65 -4.89 -1.32
N SER A 100 -12.94 -4.75 -0.03
CA SER A 100 -12.15 -5.33 1.05
C SER A 100 -12.24 -6.87 1.07
N ALA A 101 -13.43 -7.42 0.82
CA ALA A 101 -13.63 -8.86 0.71
C ALA A 101 -12.87 -9.46 -0.48
N GLU A 102 -12.91 -8.82 -1.66
CA GLU A 102 -12.13 -9.25 -2.83
C GLU A 102 -10.61 -9.14 -2.57
N ARG A 103 -10.18 -8.06 -1.93
CA ARG A 103 -8.78 -7.88 -1.53
C ARG A 103 -8.30 -8.99 -0.60
N LEU A 104 -9.13 -9.39 0.37
CA LEU A 104 -8.81 -10.49 1.28
C LEU A 104 -8.65 -11.82 0.54
N LYS A 105 -9.50 -12.11 -0.45
CA LYS A 105 -9.35 -13.31 -1.30
C LYS A 105 -8.00 -13.34 -2.01
N HIS A 106 -7.56 -12.21 -2.56
CA HIS A 106 -6.27 -12.11 -3.24
C HIS A 106 -5.08 -12.25 -2.28
N LEU A 107 -5.19 -11.73 -1.05
CA LEU A 107 -4.18 -11.91 -0.01
C LEU A 107 -4.04 -13.40 0.38
N ILE A 108 -5.15 -14.12 0.54
CA ILE A 108 -5.15 -15.56 0.81
C ILE A 108 -4.48 -16.34 -0.32
N GLU A 109 -4.78 -15.99 -1.58
CA GLU A 109 -4.17 -16.64 -2.75
C GLU A 109 -2.67 -16.36 -2.82
N LEU A 110 -2.23 -15.15 -2.48
CA LEU A 110 -0.82 -14.78 -2.42
C LEU A 110 -0.08 -15.51 -1.28
N ALA A 111 -0.72 -15.65 -0.11
CA ALA A 111 -0.18 -16.38 1.04
C ALA A 111 0.07 -17.85 0.68
N SER A 112 -0.92 -18.48 0.03
CA SER A 112 -0.81 -19.83 -0.51
C SER A 112 0.34 -19.97 -1.52
N LEU A 113 0.48 -19.01 -2.44
CA LEU A 113 1.55 -19.01 -3.45
C LEU A 113 2.94 -18.90 -2.82
N LYS A 114 3.07 -18.13 -1.73
CA LYS A 114 4.31 -17.95 -0.98
C LYS A 114 4.55 -19.00 0.10
N ASN A 115 3.62 -19.94 0.28
CA ASN A 115 3.63 -20.95 1.35
C ASN A 115 3.88 -20.31 2.73
N MET A 116 3.12 -19.26 3.02
CA MET A 116 3.20 -18.43 4.21
C MET A 116 1.81 -18.27 4.81
N ASP A 117 1.72 -18.12 6.13
CA ASP A 117 0.46 -17.77 6.79
C ASP A 117 -0.02 -16.37 6.36
N LEU A 118 -1.34 -16.18 6.37
CA LEU A 118 -1.94 -14.91 5.94
C LEU A 118 -1.48 -13.74 6.82
N ASP A 119 -1.41 -13.94 8.14
CA ASP A 119 -1.01 -12.90 9.09
C ASP A 119 0.46 -12.49 8.88
N ASP A 120 1.35 -13.46 8.70
CA ASP A 120 2.77 -13.23 8.38
C ASP A 120 2.93 -12.49 7.05
N LEU A 121 2.13 -12.83 6.05
CA LEU A 121 2.14 -12.12 4.76
C LEU A 121 1.70 -10.67 4.93
N ILE A 122 0.62 -10.44 5.66
CA ILE A 122 0.05 -9.11 5.91
C ILE A 122 1.07 -8.23 6.66
N GLU A 123 1.73 -8.79 7.67
CA GLU A 123 2.81 -8.13 8.41
C GLU A 123 4.01 -7.80 7.50
N ASN A 124 4.49 -8.78 6.72
CA ASN A 124 5.61 -8.60 5.80
C ASN A 124 5.33 -7.55 4.70
N MET A 125 4.08 -7.44 4.25
CA MET A 125 3.68 -6.43 3.27
C MET A 125 3.51 -5.03 3.89
N GLY A 126 3.61 -4.88 5.22
CA GLY A 126 3.34 -3.63 5.92
C GLY A 126 1.87 -3.19 5.82
N ILE A 127 0.98 -4.11 5.45
CA ILE A 127 -0.45 -3.85 5.32
C ILE A 127 -1.06 -4.02 6.71
N ARG A 128 -1.00 -3.01 7.57
CA ARG A 128 -1.74 -3.11 8.84
C ARG A 128 -3.24 -3.06 8.54
N PRO A 129 -4.05 -4.04 8.99
CA PRO A 129 -5.48 -3.84 9.04
C PRO A 129 -5.74 -2.64 9.95
N ARG A 130 -6.44 -1.62 9.44
CA ARG A 130 -6.95 -0.54 10.28
C ARG A 130 -8.00 -1.17 11.19
N HIS A 131 -7.60 -1.58 12.39
CA HIS A 131 -8.53 -1.78 13.48
C HIS A 131 -9.12 -0.40 13.79
N HIS A 132 -10.35 -0.15 13.31
CA HIS A 132 -11.17 0.88 13.90
C HIS A 132 -11.62 0.34 15.26
N VAL A 133 -11.01 0.88 16.32
CA VAL A 133 -11.49 0.77 17.70
C VAL A 133 -12.53 1.86 17.91
#